data_AF-A0A522CNJ2-F1
#
_entry.id   AF-A0A522CNJ2-F1
#
_cell.length_a   1.000
_cell.length_b   1.000
_cell.length_c   1.000
_cell.angle_alpha   90.00
_cell.angle_beta   90.00
_cell.angle_gamma   90.00
#
_symmetry.space_group_name_H-M   'P 1'
#
loop_
_entity.id
_entity.type
_entity.pdbx_description
1 polymer ?
#
loop_
_entity_poly.entity_id
_entity_poly.type
_entity_poly.pdbx_seq_one_letter_code
_entity_poly.pdbx_strand_id
1 'polypeptide(L)'
;MDDRSHFGDQTQDVVDHERTYHAFSILVRWCMLAIGNTIFWLTLWFASPAGFWGATIASIVTFVLGYLILVRHEEKQPLDIWMKGR
;
A
#
# COMPACT_ATOMS: atom_id res chain seq x y z
N MET A 1 -5.03 -16.95 -31.63
CA MET A 1 -4.02 -17.30 -30.61
C MET A 1 -2.84 -16.40 -30.92
N ASP A 2 -2.77 -15.23 -30.28
CA ASP A 2 -1.65 -14.31 -30.44
C ASP A 2 -0.42 -14.91 -29.75
N ASP A 3 0.58 -15.22 -30.57
CA ASP A 3 1.83 -15.84 -30.15
C ASP A 3 2.68 -14.80 -29.39
N ARG A 4 2.97 -15.09 -28.12
CA ARG A 4 3.67 -14.19 -27.18
C ARG A 4 5.17 -14.08 -27.45
N SER A 5 5.64 -14.56 -28.59
CA SER A 5 7.05 -14.65 -28.98
C SER A 5 7.72 -13.29 -29.22
N HIS A 6 6.96 -12.19 -29.39
CA HIS A 6 7.53 -10.84 -29.62
C HIS A 6 8.03 -10.14 -28.34
N PHE A 7 7.62 -10.58 -27.15
CA PHE A 7 8.00 -9.91 -25.89
C PHE A 7 9.33 -10.40 -25.29
N GLY A 8 9.98 -11.39 -25.92
CA GLY A 8 11.13 -12.08 -25.33
C GLY A 8 10.70 -12.90 -24.11
N ASP A 9 11.44 -13.97 -23.82
CA ASP A 9 11.29 -14.65 -22.53
C ASP A 9 11.47 -13.60 -21.41
N GLN A 10 10.69 -13.64 -20.33
CA GLN A 10 10.93 -12.72 -19.20
C GLN A 10 12.32 -13.02 -18.64
N THR A 11 13.30 -12.24 -19.10
CA THR A 11 14.68 -12.39 -18.66
C THR A 11 14.72 -12.22 -17.14
N GLN A 12 15.60 -12.96 -16.48
CA GLN A 12 15.69 -12.95 -15.02
C GLN A 12 15.82 -11.51 -14.47
N ASP A 13 16.52 -10.64 -15.20
CA ASP A 13 16.67 -9.22 -14.87
C ASP A 13 15.32 -8.48 -14.80
N VAL A 14 14.37 -8.75 -15.70
CA VAL A 14 13.05 -8.09 -15.71
C VAL A 14 12.24 -8.51 -14.48
N VAL A 15 12.25 -9.80 -14.15
CA VAL A 15 11.55 -10.34 -12.98
C VAL A 15 12.09 -9.74 -11.68
N ASP A 16 13.41 -9.54 -11.57
CA ASP A 16 14.03 -8.94 -10.39
C ASP A 16 13.69 -7.44 -10.25
N HIS A 17 13.57 -6.72 -11.38
CA HIS A 17 13.07 -5.34 -11.38
C HIS A 17 11.60 -5.27 -10.94
N GLU A 18 10.72 -6.10 -11.51
CA GLU A 18 9.30 -6.13 -11.16
C GLU A 18 9.07 -6.39 -9.67
N ARG A 19 9.80 -7.34 -9.08
CA ARG A 19 9.78 -7.62 -7.64
C ARG A 19 10.19 -6.41 -6.81
N THR A 20 11.25 -5.73 -7.22
CA THR A 20 11.75 -4.54 -6.53
C THR A 20 10.75 -3.39 -6.59
N TYR A 21 10.16 -3.14 -7.76
CA TYR A 21 9.11 -2.12 -7.92
C TYR A 21 7.89 -2.40 -7.05
N HIS A 22 7.48 -3.66 -6.94
CA HIS A 22 6.36 -4.05 -6.09
C HIS A 22 6.67 -3.87 -4.60
N ALA A 23 7.85 -4.30 -4.15
CA ALA A 23 8.27 -4.07 -2.76
C ALA A 23 8.35 -2.58 -2.44
N PHE A 24 8.88 -1.77 -3.36
CA PHE A 24 8.95 -0.32 -3.21
C PHE A 24 7.56 0.32 -3.16
N SER A 25 6.63 -0.10 -4.02
CA SER A 25 5.27 0.47 -4.05
C SER A 25 4.50 0.17 -2.76
N ILE A 26 4.66 -1.03 -2.19
CA ILE A 26 4.12 -1.39 -0.87
C ILE A 26 4.75 -0.53 0.23
N LEU A 27 6.08 -0.39 0.22
CA LEU A 27 6.79 0.46 1.20
C LEU A 27 6.29 1.91 1.16
N VAL A 28 6.13 2.49 -0.03
CA VAL A 28 5.61 3.85 -0.20
C VAL A 28 4.22 3.99 0.42
N ARG A 29 3.35 2.98 0.26
CA ARG A 29 2.01 2.98 0.87
C ARG A 29 2.07 2.90 2.40
N TRP A 30 3.00 2.11 2.95
CA TRP A 30 3.27 2.13 4.38
C TRP A 30 3.70 3.51 4.87
N CYS A 31 4.60 4.19 4.14
CA CYS A 31 5.03 5.54 4.46
C CYS A 31 3.86 6.54 4.41
N MET A 32 3.04 6.49 3.36
CA MET A 32 1.86 7.37 3.22
C MET A 32 0.86 7.16 4.37
N LEU A 33 0.57 5.90 4.72
CA LEU A 33 -0.32 5.56 5.82
C LEU A 33 0.25 6.04 7.16
N ALA A 34 1.53 5.80 7.43
CA ALA A 34 2.18 6.21 8.66
C ALA A 34 2.18 7.73 8.82
N ILE A 35 2.56 8.48 7.76
CA ILE A 35 2.60 9.95 7.80
C ILE A 35 1.19 10.52 7.95
N GLY A 36 0.23 10.07 7.13
CA GLY A 36 -1.15 10.55 7.18
C GLY A 36 -1.80 10.29 8.54
N ASN A 37 -1.63 9.08 9.09
CA ASN A 37 -2.18 8.74 10.40
C ASN A 37 -1.50 9.51 11.55
N THR A 38 -0.19 9.77 11.45
CA THR A 38 0.53 10.58 12.44
C THR A 38 0.02 12.01 12.46
N ILE A 39 -0.15 12.63 11.28
CA ILE A 39 -0.71 13.98 11.17
C ILE A 39 -2.13 14.00 11.73
N PHE A 40 -2.96 13.01 11.40
CA PHE A 40 -4.32 12.89 11.92
C PHE A 40 -4.36 12.77 13.45
N TRP A 41 -3.52 11.90 14.02
CA TRP A 41 -3.41 11.70 15.46
C TRP A 41 -2.98 12.97 16.20
N LEU A 42 -1.94 13.65 15.71
CA LEU A 42 -1.47 14.92 16.28
C LEU A 42 -2.55 16.01 16.16
N THR A 43 -3.26 16.05 15.04
CA THR A 43 -4.36 16.99 14.82
C THR A 43 -5.49 16.76 15.81
N LEU A 44 -5.94 15.51 16.00
CA LEU A 44 -6.99 15.22 16.97
C LEU A 44 -6.55 15.50 18.41
N TRP A 45 -5.29 15.24 18.73
CA TRP A 45 -4.78 15.48 20.08
C TRP A 45 -4.72 16.99 20.38
N PHE A 46 -4.11 17.79 19.52
CA PHE A 46 -3.85 19.20 19.83
C PHE A 46 -4.89 20.19 19.30
N ALA A 47 -5.59 19.86 18.21
CA ALA A 47 -6.51 20.76 17.53
C ALA A 47 -7.99 20.41 17.73
N SER A 48 -8.32 19.46 18.63
CA SER A 48 -9.71 19.10 18.92
C SER A 48 -9.95 18.81 20.41
N PRO A 49 -11.20 18.84 20.89
CA PRO A 49 -11.56 18.46 22.25
C PRO A 49 -11.43 16.96 22.55
N ALA A 50 -11.01 16.13 21.58
CA ALA A 50 -10.93 14.67 21.74
C ALA A 50 -9.89 14.22 22.79
N GLY A 51 -8.88 15.06 23.06
CA GLY A 51 -7.79 14.76 24.00
C GLY A 51 -6.90 13.60 23.54
N PHE A 52 -5.94 13.20 24.39
CA PHE A 52 -4.94 12.17 24.05
C PHE A 52 -5.57 10.80 23.76
N TRP A 53 -6.44 10.31 24.65
CA TRP A 53 -7.03 8.98 24.53
C TRP A 53 -8.01 8.88 23.37
N GLY A 54 -8.84 9.91 23.16
CA GLY A 54 -9.75 9.96 22.02
C GLY A 54 -8.98 9.96 20.69
N ALA A 55 -7.94 10.79 20.59
CA ALA A 55 -7.06 10.82 19.42
C ALA A 55 -6.39 9.47 19.17
N THR A 56 -5.85 8.83 20.21
CA THR A 56 -5.13 7.55 20.10
C THR A 56 -6.02 6.40 19.66
N ILE A 57 -7.24 6.30 20.22
CA ILE A 57 -8.19 5.27 19.79
C ILE A 57 -8.60 5.51 18.34
N ALA A 58 -8.92 6.75 17.97
CA ALA A 58 -9.28 7.09 16.61
C ALA A 58 -8.14 6.79 15.62
N SER A 59 -6.89 7.12 15.96
CA SER A 59 -5.74 6.85 15.09
C SER A 59 -5.45 5.35 14.94
N ILE A 60 -5.63 4.55 15.99
CA ILE A 60 -5.49 3.08 15.88
C ILE A 60 -6.54 2.53 14.92
N VAL A 61 -7.81 2.93 15.07
CA VAL A 61 -8.90 2.47 14.19
C VAL A 61 -8.64 2.89 12.74
N THR A 62 -8.29 4.16 12.51
CA THR A 62 -7.96 4.67 11.17
C THR A 62 -6.75 3.97 10.57
N PHE A 63 -5.71 3.68 11.36
CA PHE A 63 -4.53 2.95 10.90
C PHE A 63 -4.87 1.53 10.46
N VAL A 64 -5.68 0.80 11.24
CA VAL A 64 -6.12 -0.56 10.89
C VAL A 64 -6.95 -0.55 9.61
N LEU A 65 -7.88 0.40 9.47
CA LEU A 65 -8.67 0.57 8.24
C LEU A 65 -7.77 0.89 7.03
N GLY A 66 -6.83 1.83 7.21
CA GLY A 66 -5.87 2.19 6.17
C GLY A 66 -4.98 1.01 5.77
N TYR A 67 -4.52 0.20 6.72
CA TYR A 67 -3.77 -1.03 6.43
C TYR A 67 -4.59 -2.02 5.60
N LEU A 68 -5.84 -2.28 5.98
CA LEU A 68 -6.71 -3.24 5.29
C LEU A 68 -7.06 -2.79 3.87
N ILE A 69 -7.31 -1.50 3.67
CA ILE A 69 -7.75 -0.94 2.38
C ILE A 69 -6.57 -0.63 1.46
N LEU A 70 -5.51 -0.02 1.97
CA LEU A 70 -4.43 0.53 1.13
C LEU A 70 -3.28 -0.46 0.92
N VAL A 71 -2.85 -1.14 1.99
CA VAL A 71 -1.65 -1.99 1.97
C VAL A 71 -2.03 -3.42 1.59
N ARG A 72 -2.93 -4.03 2.36
CA ARG A 72 -3.31 -5.44 2.17
C ARG A 72 -3.97 -5.71 0.82
N HIS A 73 -4.66 -4.71 0.26
CA HIS A 73 -5.29 -4.84 -1.05
C HIS A 73 -4.25 -4.98 -2.18
N GLU A 74 -3.13 -4.27 -2.09
CA GLU A 74 -2.08 -4.30 -3.13
C GLU A 74 -1.11 -5.42 -3.00
N GLU A 75 -0.79 -5.84 -1.78
CA GLU A 75 -0.01 -7.06 -1.55
C GLU A 75 -0.66 -8.27 -2.25
N LYS A 76 -1.97 -8.22 -2.48
CA LYS A 76 -2.74 -9.27 -3.15
C LYS A 76 -2.97 -9.00 -4.64
N GLN A 77 -2.60 -7.84 -5.16
CA GLN A 77 -2.73 -7.56 -6.58
C GLN A 77 -1.69 -8.36 -7.36
N PRO A 78 -2.09 -9.13 -8.39
CA PRO A 78 -1.15 -9.83 -9.23
C PRO A 78 -0.26 -8.83 -9.99
N LEU A 79 1.03 -9.12 -10.05
CA LEU A 79 2.04 -8.33 -10.78
C LEU A 79 1.81 -8.32 -12.30
N ASP A 80 1.08 -9.31 -12.81
CA ASP A 80 0.74 -9.43 -14.21
C ASP A 80 -0.46 -8.52 -14.55
N ILE A 81 -0.17 -7.36 -15.13
CA ILE A 81 -1.15 -6.40 -15.65
C ILE A 81 -2.10 -6.98 -16.71
N TRP A 82 -1.81 -8.17 -17.25
CA TRP A 82 -2.62 -8.88 -18.25
C TRP A 82 -3.36 -10.10 -17.70
N MET A 83 -3.10 -10.50 -16.45
CA MET A 83 -4.02 -11.39 -15.73
C MET A 83 -5.16 -10.57 -15.17
N LYS A 84 -6.31 -10.63 -15.85
CA LYS A 84 -7.59 -10.12 -15.37
C LYS A 84 -7.83 -10.68 -13.96
N GLY A 85 -7.78 -9.81 -12.95
CA GLY A 85 -8.02 -10.16 -11.55
C GLY A 85 -9.29 -11.02 -11.41
N ARG A 86 -9.18 -12.09 -10.61
CA ARG A 86 -10.33 -12.90 -10.20
C ARG A 86 -11.04 -12.24 -9.04
#